data_AF-A0A9N9FM43-F1
#
_entry.id   AF-A0A9N9FM43-F1
#
_cell.length_a   1.000
_cell.length_b   1.000
_cell.length_c   1.000
_cell.angle_alpha   90.00
_cell.angle_beta   90.00
_cell.angle_gamma   90.00
#
_symmetry.space_group_name_H-M   'P 1'
#
loop_
_entity.id
_entity.type
_entity.pdbx_description
1 polymer ?
#
loop_
_entity_poly.entity_id
_entity_poly.type
_entity_poly.pdbx_seq_one_letter_code
_entity_poly.pdbx_strand_id
1 'polypeptide(L)'
;MISKNIGRNIHMTTLQNAINDYKKGKKICGQATYYLALCLINGQGVERDIDAALSIANGLEENKKYEDAWNIYSELTKDDEIKLLKMANCYLTGKVEKDERLVLNTGFNLYNKRKYKEAFNIFSKLISSKNEEISFQARCIIACYHLYEYNGIKKDKSQAYQLIIKGQKW
;
A
#
# COMPACT_ATOMS: atom_id res chain seq x y z
N MET A 1 -31.37 24.55 -13.57
CA MET A 1 -30.16 23.89 -14.16
C MET A 1 -28.90 24.77 -14.15
N ILE A 2 -29.00 26.10 -14.03
CA ILE A 2 -27.84 27.01 -14.12
C ILE A 2 -26.93 26.95 -12.87
N SER A 3 -27.48 26.76 -11.67
CA SER A 3 -26.70 26.72 -10.41
C SER A 3 -25.75 25.52 -10.28
N LYS A 4 -26.12 24.35 -10.83
CA LYS A 4 -25.27 23.14 -10.81
C LYS A 4 -24.01 23.28 -11.68
N ASN A 5 -24.08 24.04 -12.77
CA ASN A 5 -22.92 24.24 -13.66
C ASN A 5 -21.94 25.29 -13.14
N ILE A 6 -22.44 26.35 -12.49
CA ILE A 6 -21.57 27.37 -11.87
C ILE A 6 -20.79 26.78 -10.68
N GLY A 7 -21.45 26.00 -9.82
CA GLY A 7 -20.79 25.33 -8.70
C GLY A 7 -19.74 24.31 -9.13
N ARG A 8 -19.99 23.57 -10.23
CA ARG A 8 -18.99 22.68 -10.83
C ARG A 8 -17.79 23.45 -11.38
N ASN A 9 -18.02 24.52 -12.16
CA ASN A 9 -16.93 25.30 -12.74
C ASN A 9 -16.04 25.98 -11.69
N ILE A 10 -16.62 26.58 -10.64
CA ILE A 10 -15.85 27.18 -9.55
C ILE A 10 -14.97 26.13 -8.86
N HIS A 11 -15.53 24.95 -8.58
CA HIS A 11 -14.79 23.83 -7.98
C HIS A 11 -13.64 23.34 -8.87
N MET A 12 -13.83 23.26 -10.19
CA MET A 12 -12.76 22.91 -11.15
C MET A 12 -11.59 23.90 -11.07
N THR A 13 -11.86 25.21 -11.06
CA THR A 13 -10.81 26.25 -10.96
C THR A 13 -10.05 26.20 -9.64
N THR A 14 -10.74 25.99 -8.51
CA THR A 14 -10.10 25.92 -7.20
C THR A 14 -9.18 24.71 -7.09
N LEU A 15 -9.59 23.56 -7.62
CA LEU A 15 -8.80 22.34 -7.59
C LEU A 15 -7.58 22.43 -8.52
N GLN A 16 -7.74 23.02 -9.70
CA GLN A 16 -6.62 23.28 -10.62
C GLN A 16 -5.59 24.24 -10.01
N ASN A 17 -6.05 25.26 -9.28
CA ASN A 17 -5.17 26.17 -8.56
C ASN A 17 -4.40 25.46 -7.44
N ALA A 18 -5.05 24.55 -6.70
CA ALA A 18 -4.37 23.73 -5.69
C ALA A 18 -3.29 22.83 -6.29
N ILE A 19 -3.52 22.24 -7.48
CA ILE A 19 -2.49 21.49 -8.22
C ILE A 19 -1.31 22.39 -8.58
N ASN A 20 -1.60 23.57 -9.13
CA ASN A 20 -0.56 24.51 -9.55
C ASN A 20 0.26 24.99 -8.36
N ASP A 21 -0.38 25.25 -7.23
CA ASP A 21 0.27 25.63 -5.98
C ASP A 21 1.14 24.50 -5.43
N TYR A 22 0.65 23.25 -5.46
CA TYR A 22 1.43 22.06 -5.10
C TYR A 22 2.66 21.90 -5.99
N LYS A 23 2.49 21.98 -7.32
CA LYS A 23 3.58 21.88 -8.32
C LYS A 23 4.63 22.99 -8.15
N LYS A 24 4.24 24.14 -7.59
CA LYS A 24 5.13 25.26 -7.24
C LYS A 24 5.77 25.13 -5.85
N GLY A 25 5.57 24.01 -5.16
CA GLY A 25 6.13 23.76 -3.84
C GLY A 25 5.49 24.56 -2.70
N LYS A 26 4.28 25.13 -2.92
CA LYS A 26 3.57 25.81 -1.84
C LYS A 26 3.09 24.80 -0.82
N LYS A 27 3.13 25.20 0.46
CA LYS A 27 2.62 24.39 1.56
C LYS A 27 1.09 24.35 1.53
N ILE A 28 0.54 23.21 1.15
CA ILE A 28 -0.88 22.90 1.27
C ILE A 28 -1.09 22.13 2.57
N CYS A 29 -2.24 22.30 3.23
CA CYS A 29 -2.54 21.52 4.44
C CYS A 29 -2.64 20.02 4.12
N GLY A 30 -2.38 19.17 5.12
CA GLY A 30 -2.28 17.71 4.91
C GLY A 30 -3.55 17.10 4.31
N GLN A 31 -4.72 17.45 4.86
CA GLN A 31 -6.01 16.94 4.38
C GLN A 31 -6.30 17.39 2.93
N ALA A 32 -6.05 18.65 2.59
CA ALA A 32 -6.26 19.12 1.21
C ALA A 32 -5.31 18.43 0.22
N THR A 33 -4.08 18.13 0.65
CA THR A 33 -3.12 17.38 -0.16
C THR A 33 -3.60 15.95 -0.43
N TYR A 34 -4.14 15.28 0.59
CA TYR A 34 -4.75 13.94 0.44
C TYR A 34 -5.95 13.95 -0.51
N TYR A 35 -6.93 14.82 -0.30
CA TYR A 35 -8.11 14.90 -1.17
C TYR A 35 -7.74 15.28 -2.60
N LEU A 36 -6.73 16.13 -2.79
CA LEU A 36 -6.23 16.45 -4.12
C LEU A 36 -5.71 15.20 -4.85
N ALA A 37 -4.94 14.34 -4.18
CA ALA A 37 -4.48 13.09 -4.77
C ALA A 37 -5.66 12.17 -5.15
N LEU A 38 -6.69 12.06 -4.31
CA LEU A 38 -7.89 11.27 -4.65
C LEU A 38 -8.62 11.82 -5.89
N CYS A 39 -8.73 13.13 -6.02
CA CYS A 39 -9.34 13.75 -7.20
C CYS A 39 -8.53 13.46 -8.46
N LEU A 40 -7.21 13.55 -8.39
CA LEU A 40 -6.28 13.24 -9.49
C LEU A 40 -6.34 11.76 -9.90
N ILE A 41 -6.58 10.85 -8.95
CA ILE A 41 -6.76 9.41 -9.24
C ILE A 41 -8.06 9.15 -9.98
N ASN A 42 -9.15 9.76 -9.50
CA ASN A 42 -10.50 9.47 -9.98
C ASN A 42 -10.98 10.38 -11.11
N GLY A 43 -10.20 11.40 -11.50
CA GLY A 43 -10.63 12.42 -12.45
C GLY A 43 -11.80 13.27 -11.95
N GLN A 44 -11.92 13.43 -10.63
CA GLN A 44 -13.04 14.16 -10.02
C GLN A 44 -12.72 15.64 -9.92
N GLY A 45 -13.29 16.43 -10.83
CA GLY A 45 -13.11 17.88 -10.80
C GLY A 45 -11.77 18.37 -11.37
N VAL A 46 -10.95 17.46 -11.90
CA VAL A 46 -9.65 17.68 -12.58
C VAL A 46 -9.42 16.53 -13.56
N GLU A 47 -8.54 16.74 -14.53
CA GLU A 47 -8.05 15.65 -15.37
C GLU A 47 -7.32 14.61 -14.52
N ARG A 48 -7.48 13.33 -14.88
CA ARG A 48 -6.82 12.23 -14.18
C ARG A 48 -5.31 12.32 -14.40
N ASP A 49 -4.55 12.46 -13.32
CA ASP A 49 -3.08 12.59 -13.34
C ASP A 49 -2.47 11.70 -12.25
N ILE A 50 -2.17 10.46 -12.62
CA ILE A 50 -1.65 9.44 -11.71
C ILE A 50 -0.24 9.78 -11.22
N ASP A 51 0.57 10.43 -12.05
CA ASP A 51 1.94 10.80 -11.71
C ASP A 51 1.96 11.94 -10.70
N ALA A 52 1.07 12.93 -10.84
CA ALA A 52 0.88 13.95 -9.83
C ALA A 52 0.37 13.38 -8.49
N ALA A 53 -0.57 12.43 -8.52
CA ALA A 53 -1.02 11.75 -7.30
C ALA A 53 0.10 10.96 -6.62
N LEU A 54 0.97 10.31 -7.41
CA LEU A 54 2.14 9.59 -6.89
C LEU A 54 3.16 10.56 -6.27
N SER A 55 3.42 11.71 -6.91
CA SER A 55 4.29 12.76 -6.36
C SER A 55 3.77 13.26 -5.01
N ILE A 56 2.45 13.42 -4.88
CA ILE A 56 1.80 13.79 -3.61
C ILE A 56 2.06 12.74 -2.53
N ALA A 57 1.85 11.46 -2.83
CA ALA A 57 2.08 10.38 -1.88
C ALA A 57 3.54 10.31 -1.42
N ASN A 58 4.50 10.48 -2.35
CA ASN A 58 5.93 10.53 -2.03
C ASN A 58 6.25 11.68 -1.08
N GLY A 59 5.73 12.89 -1.37
CA GLY A 59 5.93 14.05 -0.50
C GLY A 59 5.30 13.85 0.89
N LEU A 60 4.16 13.18 1.00
CA LEU A 60 3.55 12.83 2.28
C LEU A 60 4.44 11.87 3.07
N GLU A 61 5.02 10.86 2.42
CA GLU A 61 5.97 9.93 3.03
C GLU A 61 7.23 10.64 3.55
N GLU A 62 7.82 11.54 2.76
CA GLU A 62 8.98 12.36 3.16
C GLU A 62 8.67 13.22 4.39
N ASN A 63 7.43 13.72 4.48
CA ASN A 63 6.91 14.47 5.61
C ASN A 63 6.38 13.58 6.75
N LYS A 64 6.68 12.27 6.73
CA LYS A 64 6.29 11.28 7.75
C LYS A 64 4.78 11.11 7.94
N LYS A 65 3.97 11.51 6.94
CA LYS A 65 2.51 11.31 6.91
C LYS A 65 2.20 9.98 6.23
N TYR A 66 2.67 8.90 6.85
CA TYR A 66 2.67 7.58 6.23
C TYR A 66 1.29 7.00 6.01
N GLU A 67 0.32 7.31 6.86
CA GLU A 67 -1.06 6.82 6.74
C GLU A 67 -1.74 7.40 5.49
N ASP A 68 -1.64 8.71 5.28
CA ASP A 68 -2.17 9.38 4.09
C ASP A 68 -1.48 8.88 2.82
N ALA A 69 -0.15 8.74 2.86
CA ALA A 69 0.63 8.20 1.74
C ALA A 69 0.20 6.76 1.41
N TRP A 70 0.02 5.91 2.43
CA TRP A 70 -0.42 4.52 2.26
C TRP A 70 -1.78 4.44 1.61
N ASN A 71 -2.75 5.26 2.06
CA ASN A 71 -4.10 5.29 1.50
C ASN A 71 -4.07 5.67 0.01
N ILE A 72 -3.24 6.66 -0.37
CA ILE A 72 -3.06 7.04 -1.78
C ILE A 72 -2.40 5.90 -2.57
N TYR A 73 -1.33 5.29 -2.06
CA TYR A 73 -0.70 4.15 -2.73
C TYR A 73 -1.70 3.00 -2.95
N SER A 74 -2.53 2.69 -1.97
CA SER A 74 -3.59 1.67 -2.05
C SER A 74 -4.53 1.92 -3.22
N GLU A 75 -5.04 3.15 -3.37
CA GLU A 75 -5.91 3.52 -4.50
C GLU A 75 -5.20 3.40 -5.86
N LEU A 76 -3.88 3.63 -5.87
CA LEU A 76 -3.05 3.53 -7.07
C LEU A 76 -2.67 2.08 -7.44
N THR A 77 -2.76 1.11 -6.52
CA THR A 77 -2.25 -0.27 -6.71
C THR A 77 -3.06 -1.15 -7.67
N LYS A 78 -4.24 -0.71 -8.14
CA LYS A 78 -5.15 -1.55 -8.93
C LYS A 78 -4.46 -2.24 -10.13
N ASP A 79 -3.46 -1.60 -10.75
CA ASP A 79 -2.70 -2.20 -11.87
C ASP A 79 -1.17 -2.04 -11.78
N ASP A 80 -0.63 -1.33 -10.79
CA ASP A 80 0.76 -0.87 -10.80
C ASP A 80 1.61 -1.45 -9.65
N GLU A 81 2.63 -2.21 -10.06
CA GLU A 81 3.60 -2.89 -9.20
C GLU A 81 4.40 -1.93 -8.31
N ILE A 82 4.81 -0.77 -8.82
CA ILE A 82 5.66 0.17 -8.09
C ILE A 82 4.91 0.73 -6.88
N LYS A 83 3.61 1.04 -7.05
CA LYS A 83 2.77 1.53 -5.95
C LYS A 83 2.50 0.43 -4.91
N LEU A 84 2.34 -0.82 -5.33
CA LEU A 84 2.18 -1.95 -4.42
C LEU A 84 3.42 -2.15 -3.52
N LEU A 85 4.61 -2.00 -4.10
CA LEU A 85 5.87 -2.07 -3.33
C LEU A 85 5.99 -0.96 -2.30
N LYS A 86 5.61 0.28 -2.66
CA LYS A 86 5.60 1.42 -1.72
C LYS A 86 4.64 1.17 -0.55
N MET A 87 3.44 0.71 -0.85
CA MET A 87 2.43 0.35 0.16
C MET A 87 2.95 -0.74 1.13
N ALA A 88 3.56 -1.79 0.58
CA ALA A 88 4.18 -2.86 1.37
C ALA A 88 5.32 -2.35 2.26
N ASN A 89 6.17 -1.47 1.74
CA ASN A 89 7.32 -0.94 2.47
C ASN A 89 6.90 -0.12 3.71
N CYS A 90 5.84 0.71 3.60
CA CYS A 90 5.30 1.44 4.74
C CYS A 90 4.92 0.50 5.90
N TYR A 91 4.27 -0.62 5.59
CA TYR A 91 3.92 -1.63 6.61
C TYR A 91 5.15 -2.35 7.16
N LEU A 92 6.04 -2.83 6.29
CA LEU A 92 7.23 -3.59 6.68
C LEU A 92 8.12 -2.79 7.65
N THR A 93 8.31 -1.51 7.37
CA THR A 93 9.09 -0.58 8.20
C THR A 93 8.39 -0.15 9.50
N GLY A 94 7.16 -0.59 9.76
CA GLY A 94 6.40 -0.22 10.97
C GLY A 94 5.97 1.24 11.00
N LYS A 95 6.01 1.93 9.86
CA LYS A 95 5.57 3.32 9.72
C LYS A 95 4.05 3.46 9.75
N VAL A 96 3.33 2.38 9.46
CA VAL A 96 1.87 2.27 9.54
C VAL A 96 1.48 0.96 10.21
N GLU A 97 0.40 0.99 10.99
CA GLU A 97 -0.32 -0.19 11.46
C GLU A 97 -1.60 -0.31 10.64
N LYS A 98 -1.83 -1.49 10.06
CA LYS A 98 -2.99 -1.77 9.22
C LYS A 98 -3.60 -3.09 9.63
N ASP A 99 -4.87 -3.24 9.27
CA ASP A 99 -5.58 -4.50 9.41
C ASP A 99 -4.75 -5.66 8.83
N GLU A 100 -4.51 -6.68 9.65
CA GLU A 100 -3.61 -7.79 9.29
C GLU A 100 -4.11 -8.56 8.06
N ARG A 101 -5.42 -8.59 7.79
CA ARG A 101 -6.01 -9.22 6.60
C ARG A 101 -5.71 -8.41 5.34
N LEU A 102 -5.75 -7.08 5.44
CA LEU A 102 -5.34 -6.18 4.35
C LEU A 102 -3.85 -6.33 4.01
N VAL A 103 -3.02 -6.46 5.04
CA VAL A 103 -1.59 -6.75 4.89
C VAL A 103 -1.36 -8.12 4.25
N LEU A 104 -2.08 -9.14 4.70
CA LEU A 104 -2.01 -10.48 4.13
C LEU A 104 -2.37 -10.47 2.63
N ASN A 105 -3.45 -9.78 2.26
CA ASN A 105 -3.84 -9.60 0.86
C ASN A 105 -2.75 -8.87 0.05
N THR A 106 -2.07 -7.90 0.65
CA THR A 106 -0.90 -7.23 0.03
C THR A 106 0.22 -8.23 -0.27
N GLY A 107 0.50 -9.15 0.66
CA GLY A 107 1.45 -10.24 0.46
C GLY A 107 1.06 -11.15 -0.71
N PHE A 108 -0.21 -11.55 -0.80
CA PHE A 108 -0.70 -12.35 -1.93
C PHE A 108 -0.64 -11.60 -3.27
N ASN A 109 -0.97 -10.31 -3.29
CA ASN A 109 -0.84 -9.49 -4.50
C ASN A 109 0.61 -9.42 -4.99
N LEU A 110 1.57 -9.24 -4.07
CA LEU A 110 3.01 -9.28 -4.40
C LEU A 110 3.42 -10.66 -4.93
N TYR A 111 2.95 -11.74 -4.30
CA TYR A 111 3.21 -13.11 -4.76
C TYR A 111 2.72 -13.33 -6.20
N ASN A 112 1.48 -12.91 -6.49
CA ASN A 112 0.88 -13.03 -7.83
C ASN A 112 1.64 -12.22 -8.88
N LYS A 113 2.24 -11.09 -8.49
CA LYS A 113 3.13 -10.28 -9.33
C LYS A 113 4.59 -10.77 -9.33
N ARG A 114 4.86 -11.99 -8.83
CA ARG A 114 6.19 -12.62 -8.77
C ARG A 114 7.22 -11.86 -7.92
N LYS A 115 6.76 -10.99 -7.01
CA LYS A 115 7.58 -10.28 -6.01
C LYS A 115 7.75 -11.14 -4.76
N TYR A 116 8.36 -12.30 -4.97
CA TYR A 116 8.39 -13.35 -3.97
C TYR A 116 9.17 -12.96 -2.71
N LYS A 117 10.22 -12.15 -2.83
CA LYS A 117 11.03 -11.68 -1.70
C LYS A 117 10.25 -10.71 -0.81
N GLU A 118 9.54 -9.78 -1.41
CA GLU A 118 8.74 -8.78 -0.72
C GLU A 118 7.50 -9.41 -0.09
N ALA A 119 6.83 -10.33 -0.81
CA ALA A 119 5.77 -11.15 -0.27
C ALA A 119 6.25 -11.98 0.94
N PHE A 120 7.42 -12.62 0.82
CA PHE A 120 8.04 -13.36 1.92
C PHE A 120 8.28 -12.49 3.15
N ASN A 121 8.76 -11.26 2.99
CA ASN A 121 8.95 -10.34 4.10
C ASN A 121 7.63 -10.00 4.80
N ILE A 122 6.54 -9.79 4.04
CA ILE A 122 5.20 -9.55 4.62
C ILE A 122 4.76 -10.76 5.42
N PHE A 123 4.75 -11.94 4.81
CA PHE A 123 4.31 -13.16 5.48
C PHE A 123 5.16 -13.46 6.72
N SER A 124 6.48 -13.23 6.66
CA SER A 124 7.38 -13.41 7.80
C SER A 124 6.99 -12.53 8.98
N LYS A 125 6.62 -11.26 8.73
CA LYS A 125 6.16 -10.34 9.78
C LYS A 125 4.83 -10.81 10.39
N LEU A 126 3.93 -11.35 9.57
CA LEU A 126 2.62 -11.86 10.01
C LEU A 126 2.70 -13.14 10.85
N ILE A 127 3.84 -13.86 10.89
CA ILE A 127 4.00 -14.99 11.82
C ILE A 127 3.80 -14.55 13.28
N SER A 128 4.21 -13.32 13.62
CA SER A 128 4.09 -12.75 14.97
C SER A 128 2.72 -12.08 15.24
N SER A 129 1.76 -12.22 14.32
CA SER A 129 0.38 -11.75 14.48
C SER A 129 -0.27 -12.30 15.76
N LYS A 130 -1.09 -11.47 16.42
CA LYS A 130 -1.94 -11.91 17.54
C LYS A 130 -3.16 -12.69 17.05
N ASN A 131 -3.59 -12.48 15.80
CA ASN A 131 -4.60 -13.28 15.17
C ASN A 131 -4.01 -14.65 14.79
N GLU A 132 -4.48 -15.71 15.47
CA GLU A 132 -3.97 -17.08 15.32
C GLU A 132 -4.18 -17.63 13.91
N GLU A 133 -5.29 -17.29 13.25
CA GLU A 133 -5.57 -17.72 11.87
C GLU A 133 -4.55 -17.12 10.90
N ILE A 134 -4.36 -15.81 10.95
CA ILE A 134 -3.39 -15.10 10.07
C ILE A 134 -1.98 -15.58 10.36
N SER A 135 -1.62 -15.73 11.64
CA SER A 135 -0.32 -16.26 12.07
C SER A 135 -0.09 -17.68 11.55
N PHE A 136 -1.11 -18.54 11.60
CA PHE A 136 -1.03 -19.91 11.07
C PHE A 136 -0.90 -19.94 9.55
N GLN A 137 -1.72 -19.17 8.82
CA GLN A 137 -1.63 -19.04 7.37
C GLN A 137 -0.24 -18.55 6.94
N ALA A 138 0.29 -17.52 7.60
CA ALA A 138 1.63 -16.99 7.34
C ALA A 138 2.72 -18.04 7.53
N ARG A 139 2.66 -18.85 8.61
CA ARG A 139 3.60 -19.95 8.85
C ARG A 139 3.54 -21.00 7.73
N CYS A 140 2.35 -21.39 7.29
CA CYS A 140 2.18 -22.35 6.21
C CYS A 140 2.79 -21.84 4.89
N ILE A 141 2.59 -20.57 4.57
CA ILE A 141 3.15 -19.94 3.37
C ILE A 141 4.68 -19.92 3.45
N ILE A 142 5.26 -19.45 4.55
CA ILE A 142 6.72 -19.40 4.72
C ILE A 142 7.34 -20.81 4.71
N ALA A 143 6.66 -21.82 5.26
CA ALA A 143 7.09 -23.20 5.15
C ALA A 143 7.14 -23.67 3.68
N CYS A 144 6.15 -23.30 2.86
CA CYS A 144 6.16 -23.59 1.42
C CYS A 144 7.36 -22.92 0.71
N TYR A 145 7.69 -21.68 1.08
CA TYR A 145 8.87 -20.99 0.56
C TYR A 145 10.17 -21.78 0.81
N HIS A 146 10.34 -22.31 2.02
CA HIS A 146 11.49 -23.11 2.40
C HIS A 146 11.49 -24.54 1.82
N LEU A 147 10.36 -25.08 1.36
CA LEU A 147 10.29 -26.41 0.75
C LEU A 147 10.69 -26.40 -0.73
N TYR A 148 10.33 -25.34 -1.46
CA TYR A 148 10.38 -25.28 -2.92
C TYR A 148 11.39 -24.29 -3.51
N GLU A 149 12.21 -23.63 -2.67
CA GLU A 149 13.26 -22.68 -3.12
C GLU A 149 12.70 -21.55 -4.01
N TYR A 150 11.71 -20.83 -3.50
CA TYR A 150 11.13 -19.70 -4.23
C TYR A 150 12.13 -18.53 -4.31
N ASN A 151 12.59 -18.23 -5.53
CA ASN A 151 13.24 -16.97 -5.90
C ASN A 151 14.46 -16.57 -5.04
N GLY A 152 15.36 -17.52 -4.79
CA GLY A 152 16.58 -17.30 -4.02
C GLY A 152 16.42 -17.41 -2.50
N ILE A 153 15.24 -17.79 -2.01
CA ILE A 153 15.04 -18.17 -0.61
C ILE A 153 15.51 -19.61 -0.43
N LYS A 154 16.59 -19.78 0.35
CA LYS A 154 17.24 -21.07 0.54
C LYS A 154 16.27 -22.11 1.09
N LYS A 155 16.29 -23.29 0.47
CA LYS A 155 15.58 -24.47 0.94
C LYS A 155 16.02 -24.86 2.35
N ASP A 156 15.06 -24.97 3.25
CA ASP A 156 15.27 -25.39 4.65
C ASP A 156 14.07 -26.19 5.15
N LYS A 157 14.11 -27.51 4.94
CA LYS A 157 13.02 -28.42 5.34
C LYS A 157 12.81 -28.45 6.86
N SER A 158 13.88 -28.25 7.64
CA SER A 158 13.82 -28.25 9.10
C SER A 158 13.07 -27.03 9.59
N GLN A 159 13.40 -25.85 9.06
CA GLN A 159 12.70 -24.60 9.33
C GLN A 159 11.23 -24.69 8.91
N ALA A 160 10.93 -25.24 7.73
CA ALA A 160 9.56 -25.45 7.26
C ALA A 160 8.74 -26.30 8.25
N TYR A 161 9.31 -27.41 8.74
CA TYR A 161 8.66 -28.27 9.71
C TYR A 161 8.42 -27.56 11.04
N GLN A 162 9.42 -26.84 11.56
CA GLN A 162 9.32 -26.07 12.81
C GLN A 162 8.21 -25.00 12.76
N LEU A 163 8.04 -24.35 11.61
CA LEU A 163 6.97 -23.36 11.40
C LEU A 163 5.58 -23.98 11.46
N ILE A 164 5.40 -25.20 10.94
CA ILE A 164 4.10 -25.87 10.94
C ILE A 164 3.73 -26.35 12.36
N ILE A 165 4.66 -27.01 13.05
CA ILE A 165 4.40 -27.59 14.37
C ILE A 165 4.15 -26.53 15.46
N LYS A 166 4.83 -25.36 15.39
CA LYS A 166 4.61 -24.27 16.35
C LYS A 166 3.19 -23.68 16.29
N GLY A 167 2.44 -23.95 15.22
CA GLY A 167 1.08 -23.49 15.06
C GLY A 167 0.00 -24.42 15.61
N GLN A 168 0.37 -25.62 16.08
CA GLN A 168 -0.59 -26.58 16.63
C GLN A 168 -0.64 -26.43 18.16
N LYS A 169 -1.64 -25.70 18.66
CA LYS A 169 -2.12 -25.92 20.03
C LYS A 169 -3.09 -27.11 19.94
N TRP A 170 -2.74 -28.20 20.62
CA TRP A 170 -3.63 -29.34 20.82
C TRP A 170 -4.73 -28.99 21.82
#